data_AF-A0A7C3M4S9-F1
#
_entry.id   AF-A0A7C3M4S9-F1
#
_cell.length_a   1.000
_cell.length_b   1.000
_cell.length_c   1.000
_cell.angle_alpha   90.00
_cell.angle_beta   90.00
_cell.angle_gamma   90.00
#
_symmetry.space_group_name_H-M   'P 1'
#
loop_
_entity.id
_entity.type
_entity.pdbx_description
1 polymer ?
#
loop_
_entity_poly.entity_id
_entity_poly.type
_entity_poly.pdbx_seq_one_letter_code
_entity_poly.pdbx_strand_id
1 'polypeptide(L)' 'MESLFWVGLILIFIGILLLFLSLILSTEKKKVEGGFIFFIGPIPIGFATSKVVFFILLIFSLTILIIFLILLKIF' A
#
# COMPACT_ATOMS: atom_id res chain seq x y z
N MET A 1 -27.00 1.44 20.50
CA MET A 1 -25.67 1.94 20.03
C MET A 1 -24.56 0.96 20.38
N GLU A 2 -24.52 0.43 21.60
CA GLU A 2 -23.50 -0.54 22.03
C GLU A 2 -23.48 -1.85 21.21
N SER A 3 -24.64 -2.35 20.75
CA SER A 3 -24.69 -3.57 19.93
C SER A 3 -23.98 -3.44 18.58
N LEU A 4 -24.06 -2.26 17.94
CA LEU A 4 -23.39 -2.00 16.66
C LEU A 4 -21.87 -1.96 16.82
N PHE A 5 -21.38 -1.46 17.96
CA PHE A 5 -19.95 -1.45 18.28
C PHE A 5 -19.40 -2.88 18.36
N TRP A 6 -20.07 -3.77 19.09
CA TRP A 6 -19.65 -5.16 19.23
C TRP A 6 -19.71 -5.92 17.90
N VAL A 7 -20.74 -5.70 17.10
CA VAL A 7 -20.86 -6.30 15.76
C VAL A 7 -19.72 -5.84 14.86
N GLY A 8 -19.40 -4.54 14.85
CA GLY A 8 -18.28 -4.00 14.09
C GLY A 8 -16.93 -4.57 14.53
N LEU A 9 -16.72 -4.67 15.84
CA LEU A 9 -15.49 -5.26 16.41
C LEU A 9 -15.32 -6.72 15.98
N ILE A 10 -16.37 -7.53 16.13
CA ILE A 10 -16.36 -8.95 15.72
C ILE A 10 -16.09 -9.07 14.22
N LEU A 11 -16.70 -8.21 13.40
CA LEU A 11 -16.51 -8.21 11.95
C LEU A 11 -15.05 -7.90 11.56
N ILE A 12 -14.40 -6.95 12.23
CA ILE A 12 -12.97 -6.64 12.03
C ILE A 12 -12.11 -7.86 12.37
N PHE A 13 -12.37 -8.51 13.51
CA PHE A 13 -11.64 -9.70 13.92
C PHE A 13 -11.80 -10.84 12.91
N ILE A 14 -13.03 -11.09 12.42
CA ILE A 14 -13.29 -12.09 11.38
C ILE A 14 -12.54 -11.75 10.09
N GLY A 15 -12.57 -10.48 9.66
CA GLY A 15 -11.84 -10.03 8.48
C GLY A 15 -10.33 -10.28 8.58
N ILE A 16 -9.73 -9.95 9.72
CA ILE A 16 -8.30 -10.19 9.97
C ILE A 16 -7.99 -11.70 9.95
N LEU A 17 -8.81 -12.53 10.59
CA LEU A 17 -8.62 -13.99 10.59
C LEU A 17 -8.71 -14.60 9.18
N LEU A 18 -9.66 -14.13 8.36
CA LEU A 18 -9.79 -14.56 6.97
C LEU A 18 -8.56 -14.15 6.13
N LEU A 19 -7.99 -12.97 6.35
CA LEU A 19 -6.75 -12.55 5.69
C LEU A 19 -5.58 -13.48 6.07
N PHE A 20 -5.43 -13.82 7.35
CA PHE A 20 -4.41 -14.78 7.78
C PHE A 20 -4.59 -16.16 7.16
N LEU A 21 -5.82 -16.69 7.15
CA LEU A 21 -6.13 -17.97 6.50
C LEU A 21 -5.79 -17.93 5.01
N SER A 22 -6.13 -16.85 4.31
CA SER A 22 -5.80 -16.65 2.89
C SER A 22 -4.29 -16.67 2.64
N LEU A 23 -3.51 -16.01 3.51
CA LEU A 23 -2.04 -15.99 3.42
C LEU A 23 -1.43 -17.39 3.63
N ILE A 24 -1.94 -18.16 4.60
CA ILE A 24 -1.46 -19.52 4.89
C ILE A 24 -1.84 -20.50 3.77
N LEU A 25 -3.07 -20.39 3.25
CA LEU A 25 -3.57 -21.24 2.17
C LEU A 25 -2.93 -20.91 0.81
N SER A 26 -2.28 -19.75 0.68
CA SER A 26 -1.55 -19.36 -0.52
C SER A 26 -0.29 -20.24 -0.68
N THR A 27 -0.50 -21.42 -1.27
CA THR A 27 0.53 -22.44 -1.54
C THR A 27 1.46 -22.04 -2.70
N GLU A 28 1.08 -21.01 -3.46
CA GLU A 28 1.96 -20.48 -4.49
C GLU A 28 3.15 -19.80 -3.82
N LYS A 29 4.36 -20.33 -4.09
CA LYS A 29 5.63 -19.65 -3.80
C LYS A 29 5.74 -18.40 -4.68
N LYS A 30 4.84 -17.44 -4.52
CA LYS A 30 4.94 -16.14 -5.15
C LYS A 30 6.20 -15.51 -4.59
N LYS A 31 7.12 -15.17 -5.49
CA LYS A 31 8.30 -14.40 -5.12
C LYS A 31 7.78 -13.09 -4.55
N VAL A 32 8.12 -12.81 -3.29
CA VAL A 32 7.82 -11.52 -2.69
C VAL A 32 8.56 -10.47 -3.50
N GLU A 33 7.81 -9.59 -4.14
CA GLU A 33 8.37 -8.47 -4.89
C GLU A 33 8.36 -7.23 -4.00
N GLY A 34 9.47 -6.48 -4.02
CA GLY A 34 9.64 -5.29 -3.21
C GLY A 34 10.48 -4.26 -3.95
N GLY A 35 10.50 -3.04 -3.43
CA GLY A 35 11.26 -1.95 -3.99
C GLY A 35 11.14 -0.69 -3.15
N PHE A 36 11.94 0.30 -3.50
CA PHE A 36 11.90 1.61 -2.88
C PHE A 36 12.14 2.70 -3.93
N ILE A 37 11.54 3.86 -3.70
CA ILE A 37 11.78 5.08 -4.48
C ILE A 37 12.01 6.21 -3.48
N PHE A 38 13.01 7.03 -3.76
CA PHE A 38 13.31 8.25 -3.02
C PHE A 38 13.39 9.43 -3.99
N PHE A 39 13.33 10.63 -3.45
CA PHE A 39 13.32 11.86 -4.24
C PHE A 39 14.68 12.55 -4.17
N ILE A 40 15.29 12.83 -5.32
CA ILE A 40 16.39 13.80 -5.43
C ILE A 40 15.79 15.04 -6.09
N GLY A 41 15.45 16.04 -5.26
CA GLY A 41 14.58 17.11 -5.70
C GLY A 41 13.22 16.57 -6.16
N PRO A 42 12.60 17.09 -7.24
CA PRO A 42 11.32 16.59 -7.73
C PRO A 42 11.42 15.28 -8.53
N ILE A 43 12.62 14.72 -8.69
CA ILE A 43 12.85 13.55 -9.55
C ILE A 43 12.81 12.28 -8.67
N PRO A 44 11.81 11.38 -8.88
CA PRO A 44 11.77 10.10 -8.20
C PRO A 44 12.81 9.14 -8.80
N ILE A 45 13.68 8.59 -7.95
CA ILE A 45 14.71 7.61 -8.31
C ILE A 45 14.59 6.41 -7.38
N GLY A 46 14.68 5.20 -7.91
CA GLY A 46 14.57 4.02 -7.08
C GLY A 46 14.88 2.71 -7.76
N PHE A 47 14.68 1.63 -7.02
CA PHE A 47 14.95 0.27 -7.47
C PHE A 47 13.84 -0.66 -7.00
N ALA A 48 13.50 -1.65 -7.82
CA ALA A 48 12.55 -2.69 -7.45
C ALA A 48 12.96 -4.05 -8.02
N THR A 49 12.52 -5.11 -7.36
CA THR A 49 12.80 -6.50 -7.75
C THR A 49 12.02 -6.94 -8.98
N SER A 50 10.98 -6.20 -9.38
CA SER A 50 10.22 -6.45 -10.60
C SER A 50 9.84 -5.15 -11.30
N LYS A 51 9.66 -5.22 -12.61
CA LYS A 51 9.19 -4.07 -13.41
C LYS A 51 7.81 -3.61 -12.96
N VAL A 52 6.94 -4.54 -12.59
CA VAL A 52 5.57 -4.25 -12.14
C VAL A 52 5.61 -3.43 -10.86
N VAL A 53 6.36 -3.88 -9.84
CA VAL A 53 6.51 -3.13 -8.58
C VAL A 53 7.19 -1.79 -8.81
N PHE A 54 8.18 -1.70 -9.71
CA PHE A 54 8.80 -0.42 -10.05
C PHE A 54 7.77 0.59 -10.58
N PHE A 55 6.94 0.20 -11.55
CA PHE A 55 5.93 1.09 -12.12
C PHE A 55 4.85 1.48 -11.10
N ILE A 56 4.43 0.55 -10.24
CA ILE A 56 3.50 0.84 -9.15
C ILE A 56 4.08 1.91 -8.22
N LEU A 57 5.31 1.72 -7.74
CA LEU A 57 5.99 2.67 -6.87
C LEU A 57 6.19 4.02 -7.57
N LEU A 58 6.53 4.03 -8.85
CA LEU A 58 6.74 5.25 -9.63
C LEU A 58 5.44 6.06 -9.73
N ILE A 59 4.33 5.42 -10.11
CA ILE A 59 3.01 6.06 -10.19
C ILE A 59 2.63 6.62 -8.81
N PHE A 60 2.77 5.82 -7.76
CA PHE A 60 2.48 6.23 -6.40
C PHE A 60 3.30 7.46 -5.97
N SER A 61 4.60 7.47 -6.28
CA SER A 61 5.49 8.60 -5.99
C SER A 61 5.09 9.87 -6.73
N LEU A 62 4.72 9.77 -8.01
CA LEU A 62 4.25 10.92 -8.80
C LEU A 62 2.90 11.44 -8.28
N THR A 63 1.99 10.55 -7.87
CA THR A 63 0.73 10.95 -7.25
C THR A 63 0.98 11.76 -5.98
N ILE A 64 1.87 11.29 -5.09
CA ILE A 64 2.25 12.03 -3.88
C ILE A 64 2.88 13.37 -4.23
N LEU A 65 3.76 13.43 -5.23
CA LEU A 65 4.39 14.68 -5.67
C LEU A 65 3.33 15.69 -6.15
N ILE A 66 2.35 15.25 -6.94
CA ILE A 66 1.26 16.12 -7.41
C ILE A 66 0.44 16.64 -6.24
N ILE A 67 0.06 15.78 -5.29
CA ILE A 67 -0.67 16.18 -4.08
C ILE A 67 0.14 17.22 -3.30
N PHE A 68 1.44 16.98 -3.12
CA PHE A 68 2.35 17.90 -2.44
C PHE A 68 2.44 19.27 -3.15
N LEU A 69 2.55 19.30 -4.47
CA LEU A 69 2.58 20.55 -5.25
C LEU A 69 1.26 21.32 -5.17
N ILE A 70 0.12 20.61 -5.17
CA ILE A 70 -1.19 21.24 -4.99
C ILE A 70 -1.29 21.85 -3.59
N LEU A 71 -0.86 21.10 -2.56
CA LEU A 71 -0.84 21.58 -1.19
C LEU A 71 0.02 22.85 -1.08
N LEU A 72 1.23 22.83 -1.64
CA LEU A 72 2.14 23.97 -1.62
C LEU A 72 1.61 25.19 -2.39
N LYS A 73 0.75 25.00 -3.39
CA LYS A 73 0.07 26.12 -4.08
C LYS A 73 -1.09 26.71 -3.26
N ILE A 74 -1.73 25.89 -2.42
CA ILE A 74 -2.87 26.30 -1.60
C ILE A 74 -2.42 27.10 -0.37
N PHE A 75 -1.25 26.76 0.19
CA PHE A 75 -0.61 27.46 1.32
C PHE A 75 0.26 28.63 0.84
#